data_AF-A0A6N8NP51-F1
#
_entry.id   AF-A0A6N8NP51-F1
#
_cell.length_a   1.000
_cell.length_b   1.000
_cell.length_c   1.000
_cell.angle_alpha   90.00
_cell.angle_beta   90.00
_cell.angle_gamma   90.00
#
_symmetry.space_group_name_H-M   'P 1'
#
loop_
_entity.id
_entity.type
_entity.pdbx_description
1 polymer ?
#
loop_
_entity_poly.entity_id
_entity_poly.type
_entity_poly.pdbx_seq_one_letter_code
_entity_poly.pdbx_strand_id
1 'polypeptide(L)'
;MGAFTGKTVLILGGSRGIGAAIVRRFVTDGANVRFTYAGSKDAAKRLAQETGATAVFTDSADRDAVIDVVRKSGALDILVVNAGIGVFGEALELNADDIDRLFKINIHAPYHASVEAARQMPEGGRILIIGS
;
A
#
# COMPACT_ATOMS: atom_id res chain seq x y z
N MET A 1 -10.59 12.23 20.94
CA MET A 1 -9.80 12.23 19.69
C MET A 1 -9.46 10.79 19.35
N GLY A 2 -9.57 10.40 18.08
CA GLY A 2 -9.16 9.06 17.65
C GLY A 2 -7.64 8.90 17.77
N ALA A 3 -7.17 7.67 17.98
CA ALA A 3 -5.76 7.36 18.28
C ALA A 3 -4.77 7.84 17.20
N PHE A 4 -5.24 8.10 15.97
CA PHE A 4 -4.42 8.54 14.84
C PHE A 4 -4.83 9.92 14.31
N THR A 5 -5.51 10.73 15.12
CA THR A 5 -5.89 12.11 14.72
C THR A 5 -4.66 12.91 14.29
N GLY A 6 -4.69 13.44 13.06
CA GLY A 6 -3.59 14.24 12.49
C GLY A 6 -2.44 13.43 11.90
N LYS A 7 -2.51 12.09 11.94
CA LYS A 7 -1.48 11.21 11.37
C LYS A 7 -1.73 10.97 9.88
N THR A 8 -0.66 10.98 9.08
CA THR A 8 -0.73 10.69 7.64
C THR A 8 -0.31 9.25 7.38
N VAL A 9 -1.18 8.51 6.69
CA VAL A 9 -1.01 7.07 6.44
C VAL A 9 -1.12 6.76 4.95
N LEU A 10 -0.12 6.04 4.42
CA LEU A 10 -0.16 5.46 3.08
C LEU A 10 -0.27 3.94 3.16
N ILE A 11 -1.25 3.36 2.45
CA ILE A 11 -1.45 1.92 2.35
C ILE A 11 -1.27 1.48 0.89
N LEU A 12 -0.19 0.76 0.59
CA LEU A 12 -0.03 0.13 -0.72
C LEU A 12 -0.97 -1.08 -0.81
N GLY A 13 -1.80 -1.15 -1.85
CA GLY A 13 -2.75 -2.24 -2.06
C GLY A 13 -3.96 -2.21 -1.12
N GLY A 14 -4.63 -1.06 -1.00
CA GLY A 14 -5.73 -0.86 -0.03
C GLY A 14 -7.15 -1.09 -0.55
N SER A 15 -7.36 -1.42 -1.83
CA SER A 15 -8.71 -1.40 -2.43
C SER A 15 -9.63 -2.58 -2.05
N ARG A 16 -9.11 -3.65 -1.44
CA ARG A 16 -9.88 -4.85 -1.06
C ARG A 16 -9.28 -5.58 0.13
N GLY A 17 -10.00 -6.58 0.64
CA GLY A 17 -9.49 -7.56 1.60
C GLY A 17 -8.91 -6.91 2.86
N ILE A 18 -7.76 -7.42 3.31
CA ILE A 18 -7.00 -6.90 4.46
C ILE A 18 -6.69 -5.41 4.27
N GLY A 19 -6.23 -4.99 3.10
CA GLY A 19 -5.92 -3.59 2.80
C GLY A 19 -7.13 -2.66 3.00
N ALA A 20 -8.31 -3.05 2.53
CA ALA A 20 -9.52 -2.25 2.73
C ALA A 20 -9.97 -2.20 4.20
N ALA A 21 -9.77 -3.27 4.95
CA ALA A 21 -10.02 -3.27 6.40
C ALA A 21 -9.07 -2.33 7.14
N ILE A 22 -7.79 -2.30 6.75
CA ILE A 22 -6.78 -1.39 7.29
C ILE A 22 -7.14 0.07 6.97
N VAL A 23 -7.54 0.37 5.73
CA VAL A 23 -8.01 1.72 5.32
C VAL A 23 -9.16 2.18 6.23
N ARG A 24 -10.21 1.36 6.36
CA ARG A 24 -11.37 1.70 7.22
C ARG A 24 -10.94 1.94 8.65
N ARG A 25 -10.07 1.09 9.18
CA ARG A 25 -9.63 1.20 10.57
C ARG A 25 -8.89 2.51 10.83
N PHE A 26 -7.92 2.86 10.00
CA PHE A 26 -7.18 4.11 10.17
C PHE A 26 -8.05 5.36 9.99
N VAL A 27 -8.98 5.34 9.04
CA VAL A 27 -9.95 6.44 8.88
C VAL A 27 -10.83 6.58 10.11
N THR A 28 -11.41 5.48 10.61
CA THR A 28 -12.24 5.49 11.83
C THR A 28 -11.50 6.05 13.04
N ASP A 29 -10.19 5.78 13.13
CA ASP A 29 -9.35 6.28 14.22
C ASP A 29 -8.78 7.71 13.96
N GLY A 30 -9.23 8.37 12.90
CA GLY A 30 -9.00 9.80 12.63
C GLY A 30 -7.78 10.14 11.77
N ALA A 31 -7.17 9.16 11.10
CA ALA A 31 -6.01 9.39 10.25
C ALA A 31 -6.37 10.01 8.88
N ASN A 32 -5.42 10.75 8.31
CA ASN A 32 -5.44 11.16 6.91
C ASN A 32 -4.92 10.00 6.05
N VAL A 33 -5.83 9.26 5.41
CA VAL A 33 -5.49 8.02 4.71
C VAL A 33 -5.45 8.19 3.19
N ARG A 34 -4.34 7.76 2.60
CA ARG A 34 -4.21 7.48 1.16
C ARG A 34 -3.96 5.99 0.96
N PHE A 35 -4.50 5.42 -0.10
CA PHE A 35 -4.22 4.03 -0.46
C PHE A 35 -4.07 3.85 -1.97
N THR A 36 -3.32 2.82 -2.36
CA THR A 36 -3.09 2.51 -3.77
C THR A 36 -3.90 1.31 -4.26
N TYR A 37 -4.10 1.25 -5.57
CA TYR A 37 -4.70 0.12 -6.28
C TYR A 37 -4.10 -0.04 -7.68
N ALA A 38 -4.07 -1.29 -8.20
CA ALA A 38 -3.66 -1.60 -9.57
C ALA A 38 -4.81 -2.18 -10.42
N GLY A 39 -5.52 -3.22 -9.94
CA GLY A 39 -6.59 -3.86 -10.72
C GLY A 39 -8.02 -3.45 -10.35
N SER A 40 -8.34 -3.31 -9.06
CA SER A 40 -9.73 -3.18 -8.58
C SER A 40 -10.23 -1.74 -8.48
N LYS A 41 -10.29 -1.04 -9.61
CA LYS A 41 -10.67 0.38 -9.69
C LYS A 41 -12.03 0.68 -9.05
N ASP A 42 -13.05 -0.13 -9.30
CA ASP A 42 -14.39 0.13 -8.75
C ASP A 42 -14.46 -0.12 -7.24
N ALA A 43 -13.72 -1.12 -6.73
CA ALA A 43 -13.60 -1.33 -5.29
C ALA A 43 -12.87 -0.15 -4.62
N ALA A 44 -11.80 0.35 -5.25
CA ALA A 44 -11.10 1.54 -4.78
C ALA A 44 -12.00 2.77 -4.75
N LYS A 45 -12.78 3.02 -5.82
CA LYS A 45 -13.73 4.14 -5.87
C LYS A 45 -14.79 4.04 -4.77
N ARG A 46 -15.40 2.87 -4.57
CA ARG A 46 -16.39 2.66 -3.51
C ARG A 46 -15.79 2.90 -2.13
N LEU A 47 -14.59 2.35 -1.87
CA LEU A 47 -13.92 2.54 -0.59
C LEU A 47 -13.57 4.00 -0.33
N ALA A 48 -13.11 4.74 -1.34
CA ALA A 48 -12.84 6.17 -1.23
C ALA A 48 -14.11 6.97 -0.93
N GLN A 49 -15.23 6.66 -1.60
CA GLN A 49 -16.52 7.29 -1.34
C GLN A 49 -17.05 6.98 0.07
N GLU A 50 -16.87 5.73 0.52
CA GLU A 50 -17.31 5.25 1.85
C GLU A 50 -16.53 5.92 2.98
N THR A 51 -15.21 6.08 2.82
CA THR A 51 -14.31 6.44 3.92
C THR A 51 -13.79 7.88 3.85
N GLY A 52 -13.90 8.55 2.70
CA GLY A 52 -13.23 9.83 2.46
C GLY A 52 -11.71 9.71 2.23
N ALA A 53 -11.15 8.50 2.27
CA ALA A 53 -9.74 8.27 1.95
C ALA A 53 -9.44 8.53 0.46
N THR A 54 -8.19 8.91 0.16
CA THR A 54 -7.76 9.16 -1.22
C THR A 54 -7.27 7.87 -1.89
N ALA A 55 -7.93 7.44 -2.96
CA ALA A 55 -7.48 6.32 -3.79
C ALA A 55 -6.54 6.79 -4.91
N VAL A 56 -5.38 6.14 -5.07
CA VAL A 56 -4.39 6.45 -6.12
C VAL A 56 -4.08 5.20 -6.94
N PHE A 57 -4.06 5.31 -8.27
CA PHE A 57 -3.59 4.21 -9.10
C PHE A 57 -2.07 4.08 -8.97
N THR A 58 -1.58 2.90 -8.63
CA THR A 58 -0.15 2.57 -8.58
C THR A 58 0.02 1.07 -8.77
N ASP A 59 0.70 0.65 -9.84
CA ASP A 59 1.18 -0.72 -9.94
C ASP A 59 2.39 -0.90 -9.03
N SER A 60 2.31 -1.80 -8.04
CA SER A 60 3.43 -2.07 -7.15
C SER A 60 4.57 -2.82 -7.84
N ALA A 61 4.36 -3.36 -9.05
CA ALA A 61 5.44 -3.91 -9.87
C ALA A 61 6.30 -2.81 -10.54
N ASP A 62 5.83 -1.57 -10.59
CA ASP A 62 6.55 -0.43 -11.13
C ASP A 62 7.26 0.34 -10.01
N ARG A 63 8.59 0.20 -9.97
CA ARG A 63 9.45 0.83 -8.98
C ARG A 63 9.27 2.36 -8.96
N ASP A 64 9.26 2.99 -10.11
CA ASP A 64 9.30 4.45 -10.19
C ASP A 64 7.94 5.02 -9.81
N ALA A 65 6.84 4.33 -10.15
CA ALA A 65 5.50 4.65 -9.66
C ALA A 65 5.36 4.50 -8.13
N VAL A 66 5.94 3.45 -7.54
CA VAL A 66 5.96 3.26 -6.08
C VAL A 66 6.72 4.39 -5.37
N ILE A 67 7.89 4.76 -5.87
CA ILE A 67 8.68 5.87 -5.31
C ILE A 67 7.92 7.19 -5.44
N ASP A 68 7.33 7.45 -6.61
CA ASP A 68 6.60 8.69 -6.88
C ASP A 68 5.37 8.84 -5.98
N VAL A 69 4.57 7.78 -5.76
CA VAL A 69 3.40 7.87 -4.88
C VAL A 69 3.78 8.10 -3.42
N VAL A 70 4.88 7.51 -2.94
CA VAL A 70 5.38 7.76 -1.58
C VAL A 70 5.81 9.21 -1.46
N ARG A 71 6.61 9.72 -2.40
CA ARG A 71 7.07 11.11 -2.40
C ARG A 71 5.93 12.12 -2.46
N LYS A 72 4.93 11.89 -3.31
CA LYS A 72 3.72 12.73 -3.42
C LYS A 72 2.82 12.65 -2.19
N SER A 73 3.07 11.72 -1.26
CA SER A 73 2.37 11.64 0.01
C SER A 73 3.00 12.48 1.11
N GLY A 74 4.18 13.08 0.85
CA GLY A 74 4.90 13.89 1.82
C GLY A 74 5.41 13.06 2.99
N ALA A 75 5.65 13.72 4.13
CA ALA A 75 6.08 13.04 5.36
C ALA A 75 4.96 12.13 5.89
N LEU A 76 5.20 10.82 5.86
CA LEU A 76 4.27 9.81 6.36
C LEU A 76 4.57 9.47 7.81
N ASP A 77 3.55 9.46 8.67
CA ASP A 77 3.69 8.85 10.00
C ASP A 77 3.68 7.33 9.91
N ILE A 78 2.88 6.77 9.00
CA ILE A 78 2.72 5.32 8.85
C ILE A 78 2.70 4.95 7.36
N LEU A 79 3.54 3.99 7.00
CA LEU A 79 3.45 3.26 5.74
C LEU A 79 3.00 1.82 6.01
N VAL A 80 1.99 1.36 5.30
CA VAL A 80 1.58 -0.05 5.28
C VAL A 80 1.77 -0.60 3.88
N VAL A 81 2.58 -1.64 3.75
CA VAL A 81 2.76 -2.38 2.50
C VAL A 81 1.93 -3.65 2.55
N ASN A 82 0.71 -3.57 2.00
CA ASN A 82 -0.22 -4.70 1.89
C ASN A 82 -0.31 -5.25 0.47
N ALA A 83 0.17 -4.51 -0.54
CA ALA A 83 0.19 -4.98 -1.92
C ALA A 83 0.98 -6.30 -2.01
N GLY A 84 0.34 -7.32 -2.55
CA GLY A 84 0.90 -8.66 -2.65
C GLY A 84 0.10 -9.52 -3.64
N ILE A 85 0.80 -10.45 -4.28
CA ILE A 85 0.20 -11.49 -5.12
C ILE A 85 0.72 -12.87 -4.74
N GLY A 86 -0.07 -13.91 -4.98
CA GLY A 86 0.36 -15.30 -4.89
C GLY A 86 0.32 -15.93 -6.28
N VAL A 87 1.34 -16.70 -6.61
CA VAL A 87 1.38 -17.56 -7.80
C VAL A 87 1.24 -19.00 -7.30
N PHE A 88 0.21 -19.70 -7.77
CA PHE A 88 -0.13 -21.05 -7.32
C PHE A 88 -0.21 -21.99 -8.50
N GLY A 89 0.34 -23.20 -8.37
CA GLY A 89 0.36 -24.22 -9.40
C GLY A 89 1.56 -25.15 -9.26
N GLU A 90 1.70 -26.07 -10.21
CA GLU A 90 2.86 -26.96 -10.29
C GLU A 90 4.12 -26.17 -10.59
N ALA A 91 5.13 -26.27 -9.73
CA ALA A 91 6.33 -25.42 -9.80
C ALA A 91 7.09 -25.51 -11.13
N LEU A 92 7.03 -26.68 -11.79
CA LEU A 92 7.68 -26.91 -13.09
C LEU A 92 6.93 -26.27 -14.28
N GLU A 93 5.69 -25.84 -14.07
CA GLU A 93 4.79 -25.31 -15.11
C GLU A 93 4.47 -23.82 -14.92
N LEU A 94 4.96 -23.20 -13.84
CA LEU A 94 4.72 -21.78 -13.57
C LEU A 94 5.43 -20.91 -14.61
N ASN A 95 4.71 -19.89 -15.09
CA ASN A 95 5.30 -18.89 -15.97
C ASN A 95 6.34 -18.06 -15.22
N ALA A 96 7.56 -17.99 -15.76
CA ALA A 96 8.66 -17.21 -15.18
C ALA A 96 8.29 -15.73 -15.01
N ASP A 97 7.51 -15.15 -15.92
CA ASP A 97 7.09 -13.74 -15.84
C ASP A 97 6.17 -13.47 -14.64
N ASP A 98 5.35 -14.46 -14.24
CA ASP A 98 4.50 -14.36 -13.06
C ASP A 98 5.33 -14.41 -11.77
N ILE A 99 6.39 -15.21 -11.75
CA ILE A 99 7.35 -15.26 -10.64
C ILE A 99 8.11 -13.93 -10.53
N ASP A 100 8.61 -13.40 -11.65
CA ASP A 100 9.28 -12.10 -11.67
C ASP A 100 8.35 -10.97 -11.20
N ARG A 101 7.08 -11.00 -11.61
CA ARG A 101 6.08 -10.05 -11.14
C ARG A 101 5.82 -10.20 -9.64
N LEU A 102 5.79 -11.42 -9.12
CA LEU A 102 5.66 -11.68 -7.68
C LEU A 102 6.83 -11.07 -6.90
N PHE A 103 8.08 -11.24 -7.35
CA PHE A 103 9.23 -10.62 -6.69
C PHE A 103 9.17 -9.09 -6.72
N LYS A 104 8.78 -8.51 -7.85
CA LYS A 104 8.62 -7.05 -7.97
C LYS A 104 7.60 -6.52 -6.96
N ILE A 105 6.44 -7.18 -6.83
CA ILE A 105 5.37 -6.72 -5.94
C ILE A 105 5.67 -7.04 -4.48
N ASN A 106 6.02 -8.28 -4.16
CA ASN A 106 6.08 -8.76 -2.77
C ASN A 106 7.42 -8.45 -2.08
N ILE A 107 8.49 -8.18 -2.84
CA ILE A 107 9.84 -7.98 -2.29
C ILE A 107 10.37 -6.57 -2.62
N HIS A 108 10.40 -6.22 -3.91
CA HIS A 108 10.99 -4.94 -4.32
C HIS A 108 10.13 -3.75 -3.90
N ALA A 109 8.80 -3.82 -4.07
CA ALA A 109 7.91 -2.72 -3.69
C ALA A 109 8.00 -2.38 -2.19
N PRO A 110 7.96 -3.35 -1.24
CA PRO A 110 8.21 -3.05 0.17
C PRO A 110 9.54 -2.35 0.41
N TYR A 111 10.63 -2.82 -0.21
CA TYR A 111 11.94 -2.19 -0.04
C TYR A 111 11.93 -0.72 -0.53
N HIS A 112 11.52 -0.49 -1.77
CA HIS A 112 11.55 0.84 -2.37
C HIS A 112 10.62 1.83 -1.65
N ALA A 113 9.41 1.38 -1.30
CA ALA A 113 8.47 2.21 -0.56
C ALA A 113 9.00 2.55 0.84
N SER A 114 9.59 1.57 1.53
CA SER A 114 10.13 1.75 2.88
C SER A 114 11.30 2.73 2.89
N VAL A 115 12.25 2.58 1.97
CA VAL A 115 13.41 3.48 1.86
C VAL A 115 12.96 4.89 1.51
N GLU A 116 12.03 5.06 0.56
CA GLU A 116 11.55 6.39 0.20
C GLU A 116 10.78 7.04 1.35
N ALA A 117 9.92 6.30 2.06
CA ALA A 117 9.16 6.83 3.18
C ALA A 117 10.10 7.23 4.34
N ALA A 118 11.06 6.38 4.68
CA ALA A 118 11.99 6.61 5.79
C ALA A 118 12.83 7.90 5.63
N ARG A 119 13.09 8.36 4.41
CA ARG A 119 13.83 9.61 4.15
C ARG A 119 13.15 10.86 4.70
N GLN A 120 11.82 10.87 4.83
CA GLN A 120 11.04 12.01 5.31
C GLN A 120 10.12 11.65 6.49
N MET A 121 10.23 10.42 7.00
CA MET A 121 9.41 9.95 8.10
C MET A 121 9.81 10.64 9.40
N PRO A 122 8.87 11.23 10.16
CA PRO A 122 9.18 11.87 11.43
C PRO A 122 9.60 10.85 12.48
N GLU A 123 10.21 11.33 13.56
CA GLU A 123 10.50 10.51 14.73
C GLU A 123 9.22 9.83 15.24
N GLY A 124 9.34 8.53 15.56
CA GLY A 124 8.19 7.73 15.97
C GLY A 124 7.34 7.19 14.81
N GLY A 125 7.69 7.44 13.55
CA GLY A 125 7.04 6.82 12.40
C GLY A 125 7.17 5.29 12.37
N ARG A 126 6.27 4.63 11.62
CA ARG A 126 6.18 3.17 11.54
C ARG A 126 6.03 2.69 10.10
N ILE A 127 6.70 1.58 9.77
CA ILE A 127 6.52 0.86 8.51
C ILE A 127 6.04 -0.55 8.86
N LEU A 128 4.92 -0.96 8.26
CA LEU A 128 4.33 -2.28 8.46
C LEU A 128 4.28 -3.01 7.11
N ILE A 129 4.78 -4.24 7.07
CA ILE A 129 4.77 -5.09 5.87
C ILE A 129 3.89 -6.30 6.18
N ILE A 130 2.87 -6.52 5.34
CA ILE A 130 1.99 -7.68 5.47
C ILE A 130 2.65 -8.85 4.74
N GLY A 131 3.06 -9.87 5.50
CA GLY A 131 3.61 -11.13 4.97
C GLY A 131 2.64 -12.31 5.15
N SER A 132 3.15 -13.52 4.88
CA SER A 132 2.47 -14.80 5.09
C SER A 132 3.44 -15.85 5.59
#